data_AF-A0AAV8ENV0-F1
#
_entry.id   AF-A0AAV8ENV0-F1
#
_cell.length_a   1.000
_cell.length_b   1.000
_cell.length_c   1.000
_cell.angle_alpha   90.00
_cell.angle_beta   90.00
_cell.angle_gamma   90.00
#
_symmetry.space_group_name_H-M   'P 1'
#
loop_
_entity.id
_entity.type
_entity.pdbx_description
1 polymer ?
#
loop_
_entity_poly.entity_id
_entity_poly.type
_entity_poly.pdbx_seq_one_letter_code
_entity_poly.pdbx_strand_id
1 'polypeptide(L)'
;MAEGRRSVLMLINYYCFVIITASICLLEFPVLTCANKNFVLKTCNSTDIPDLCAQILLSDPRSVNVTDVRGLTDIALDIAARSADSASSHASDLADKYAGLPEQEPLDSCTQGWSEAADDLRDAQEQVDEANYTAAARIISEAVDNGDDCEKAFADKGLKSVMADVDKTTSDQVGLAADLIDLLNVP
;
A
#
# COMPACT_ATOMS: atom_id res chain seq x y z
N MET A 1 49.42 47.00 7.00
CA MET A 1 48.02 47.02 7.52
C MET A 1 46.95 46.61 6.49
N ALA A 2 47.30 46.35 5.22
CA ALA A 2 46.33 45.92 4.19
C ALA A 2 46.15 44.38 4.12
N GLU A 3 47.23 43.61 4.33
CA GLU A 3 47.23 42.13 4.30
C GLU A 3 46.27 41.51 5.32
N GLY A 4 46.37 41.93 6.59
CA GLY A 4 45.53 41.37 7.67
C GLY A 4 44.04 41.68 7.52
N ARG A 5 43.69 42.78 6.84
CA ARG A 5 42.28 43.15 6.60
C ARG A 5 41.65 42.25 5.53
N ARG A 6 42.43 41.79 4.54
CA ARG A 6 42.00 40.82 3.53
C ARG A 6 41.82 39.42 4.13
N SER A 7 42.73 38.99 4.99
CA SER A 7 42.62 37.70 5.68
C SER A 7 41.39 37.62 6.58
N VAL A 8 41.09 38.69 7.32
CA VAL A 8 39.90 38.74 8.20
C VAL A 8 38.59 38.71 7.39
N LEU A 9 38.53 39.40 6.24
CA LEU A 9 37.36 39.37 5.35
C LEU A 9 37.12 37.98 4.73
N MET A 10 38.18 37.23 4.40
CA MET A 10 38.04 35.86 3.89
C MET A 10 37.51 34.90 4.96
N LEU A 11 37.96 35.05 6.21
CA LEU A 11 37.48 34.22 7.32
C LEU A 11 35.99 34.50 7.60
N ILE A 12 35.57 35.77 7.63
CA ILE A 12 34.17 36.13 7.85
C ILE A 12 33.27 35.55 6.74
N ASN A 13 33.67 35.67 5.48
CA ASN A 13 32.90 35.11 4.36
C ASN A 13 32.81 33.58 4.40
N TYR A 14 33.88 32.89 4.80
CA TYR A 14 33.88 31.44 4.97
C TYR A 14 32.93 31.00 6.11
N TYR A 15 32.98 31.67 7.26
CA TYR A 15 32.09 31.39 8.39
C TYR A 15 30.62 31.68 8.04
N CYS A 16 30.32 32.77 7.33
CA CYS A 16 28.96 33.05 6.85
C CYS A 16 28.48 31.98 5.87
N PHE A 17 29.31 31.53 4.94
CA PHE A 17 28.96 30.46 4.00
C PHE A 17 28.65 29.15 4.73
N VAL A 18 29.49 28.75 5.71
CA VAL A 18 29.26 27.55 6.52
C VAL A 18 27.96 27.64 7.32
N ILE A 19 27.68 28.78 7.96
CA ILE A 19 26.43 29.00 8.71
C ILE A 19 25.22 28.96 7.78
N ILE A 20 25.28 29.62 6.61
CA ILE A 20 24.19 29.60 5.63
C ILE A 20 23.95 28.17 5.12
N THR A 21 24.99 27.40 4.80
CA THR A 21 24.84 25.99 4.39
C THR A 21 24.30 25.10 5.50
N ALA A 22 24.69 25.32 6.76
CA ALA A 22 24.17 24.57 7.91
C ALA A 22 22.70 24.91 8.21
N SER A 23 22.30 26.19 8.06
CA SER A 23 20.91 26.63 8.21
C SER A 23 20.02 26.14 7.07
N ILE A 24 20.53 26.04 5.84
CA ILE A 24 19.81 25.44 4.71
C ILE A 24 19.66 23.92 4.90
N CYS A 25 20.68 23.23 5.43
CA CYS A 25 20.56 21.81 5.81
C CYS A 25 19.49 21.53 6.88
N LEU A 26 19.20 22.50 7.76
CA LEU A 26 18.15 22.38 8.79
C LEU A 26 16.74 22.64 8.25
N LEU A 27 16.60 23.22 7.05
CA LEU A 27 15.31 23.47 6.40
C LEU A 27 14.89 22.33 5.46
N GLU A 28 15.80 21.41 5.12
CA GLU A 28 15.55 20.31 4.17
C GLU A 28 15.72 18.90 4.76
N PHE A 29 16.00 18.75 6.06
CA PHE A 29 15.93 17.45 6.77
C PHE A 29 14.75 17.41 7.76
N PRO A 30 13.96 16.33 7.80
CA PRO A 30 12.51 16.45 7.70
C PRO A 30 11.84 16.15 9.02
N VAL A 31 11.57 17.19 9.82
CA VAL A 31 10.65 17.10 10.98
C VAL A 31 9.27 16.58 10.53
N LEU A 32 8.89 16.87 9.28
CA LEU A 32 7.63 16.46 8.65
C LEU A 32 7.53 14.93 8.43
N THR A 33 8.64 14.23 8.19
CA THR A 33 8.63 12.77 7.97
C THR A 33 8.36 11.96 9.24
N CYS A 34 8.74 12.48 10.41
CA CYS A 34 8.47 11.82 11.70
C CYS A 34 6.99 11.95 12.11
N ALA A 35 6.39 13.13 11.92
CA ALA A 35 4.99 13.37 12.29
C ALA A 35 4.02 12.49 11.49
N ASN A 36 4.27 12.29 10.20
CA ASN A 36 3.38 11.51 9.34
C ASN A 36 3.56 9.99 9.49
N LYS A 37 4.78 9.52 9.79
CA LYS A 37 4.97 8.13 10.24
C LYS A 37 4.17 7.83 11.51
N ASN A 38 4.13 8.78 12.46
CA ASN A 38 3.31 8.62 13.66
C ASN A 38 1.82 8.55 13.33
N PHE A 39 1.34 9.27 12.30
CA PHE A 39 -0.03 9.17 11.83
C PHE A 39 -0.34 7.77 11.28
N VAL A 40 0.48 7.27 10.34
CA VAL A 40 0.34 5.90 9.79
C VAL A 40 0.30 4.86 10.90
N LEU A 41 1.27 4.89 11.82
CA LEU A 41 1.33 3.94 12.94
C LEU A 41 0.10 4.02 13.84
N LYS A 42 -0.41 5.23 14.11
CA LYS A 42 -1.62 5.42 14.92
C LYS A 42 -2.85 4.85 14.22
N THR A 43 -3.01 5.11 12.93
CA THR A 43 -4.12 4.57 12.14
C THR A 43 -4.04 3.04 12.08
N CYS A 44 -2.86 2.47 11.83
CA CYS A 44 -2.66 1.03 11.81
C CYS A 44 -2.99 0.34 13.13
N ASN A 45 -2.80 1.01 14.27
CA ASN A 45 -3.20 0.46 15.57
C ASN A 45 -4.72 0.33 15.77
N SER A 46 -5.52 0.84 14.82
CA SER A 46 -6.98 0.68 14.78
C SER A 46 -7.44 -0.34 13.73
N THR A 47 -6.50 -1.01 13.04
CA THR A 47 -6.77 -2.09 12.08
C THR A 47 -6.64 -3.46 12.76
N ASP A 48 -7.15 -4.52 12.13
CA ASP A 48 -7.04 -5.90 12.64
C ASP A 48 -5.63 -6.47 12.47
N ILE A 49 -4.81 -5.83 11.63
CA ILE A 49 -3.43 -6.24 11.31
C ILE A 49 -2.38 -5.13 11.55
N PRO A 50 -2.17 -4.61 12.78
CA PRO A 50 -1.39 -3.38 13.01
C PRO A 50 0.04 -3.37 12.47
N ASP A 51 0.81 -4.44 12.72
CA ASP A 51 2.20 -4.52 12.28
C ASP A 51 2.31 -4.63 10.75
N LEU A 52 1.41 -5.40 10.14
CA LEU A 52 1.36 -5.61 8.70
C LEU A 52 0.81 -4.38 7.97
N CYS A 53 -0.20 -3.71 8.52
CA CYS A 53 -0.67 -2.41 8.07
C CYS A 53 0.49 -1.42 7.97
N ALA A 54 1.29 -1.31 9.04
CA ALA A 54 2.42 -0.41 9.07
C ALA A 54 3.47 -0.79 8.02
N GLN A 55 3.76 -2.09 7.88
CA GLN A 55 4.67 -2.60 6.86
C GLN A 55 4.19 -2.24 5.44
N ILE A 56 2.92 -2.49 5.13
CA ILE A 56 2.33 -2.25 3.81
C ILE A 56 2.36 -0.75 3.50
N LEU A 57 1.78 0.09 4.36
CA LEU A 57 1.67 1.53 4.11
C LEU A 57 3.03 2.22 4.09
N LEU A 58 3.95 1.89 5.00
CA LEU A 58 5.27 2.53 5.04
C LEU A 58 6.20 2.07 3.92
N SER A 59 5.88 0.99 3.22
CA SER A 59 6.58 0.57 1.99
C SER A 59 6.21 1.46 0.80
N ASP A 60 5.04 2.11 0.82
CA ASP A 60 4.65 3.08 -0.19
C ASP A 60 5.05 4.51 0.22
N PRO A 61 5.92 5.19 -0.54
CA PRO A 61 6.39 6.52 -0.19
C PRO A 61 5.28 7.59 -0.16
N ARG A 62 4.13 7.34 -0.81
CA ARG A 62 2.99 8.27 -0.81
C ARG A 62 2.36 8.39 0.57
N SER A 63 2.38 7.32 1.37
CA SER A 63 1.80 7.28 2.72
C SER A 63 2.48 8.24 3.68
N VAL A 64 3.74 8.61 3.41
CA VAL A 64 4.55 9.48 4.27
C VAL A 64 4.03 10.92 4.29
N ASN A 65 3.20 11.35 3.34
CA ASN A 65 2.65 12.71 3.31
C ASN A 65 1.17 12.78 3.71
N VAL A 66 0.55 11.64 3.99
CA VAL A 66 -0.87 11.57 4.33
C VAL A 66 -1.10 11.85 5.81
N THR A 67 -2.15 12.63 6.11
CA THR A 67 -2.50 13.08 7.46
C THR A 67 -3.95 12.78 7.84
N ASP A 68 -4.69 12.07 7.00
CA ASP A 68 -6.08 11.64 7.24
C ASP A 68 -6.29 10.18 6.81
N VAL A 69 -7.35 9.55 7.33
CA VAL A 69 -7.63 8.14 7.09
C VAL A 69 -7.98 7.93 5.62
N ARG A 70 -8.75 8.83 5.01
CA ARG A 70 -9.18 8.74 3.61
C ARG A 70 -8.00 8.61 2.65
N GLY A 71 -6.97 9.45 2.79
CA GLY A 71 -5.79 9.37 1.95
C GLY A 71 -4.99 8.08 2.15
N LEU A 72 -5.03 7.46 3.34
CA LEU A 72 -4.42 6.14 3.57
C LEU A 72 -5.27 5.04 2.94
N THR A 73 -6.60 5.16 3.00
CA THR A 73 -7.54 4.26 2.32
C THR A 73 -7.33 4.29 0.81
N ASP A 74 -7.20 5.47 0.19
CA ASP A 74 -6.94 5.63 -1.25
C ASP A 74 -5.63 4.92 -1.66
N ILE A 75 -4.58 5.06 -0.84
CA ILE A 75 -3.30 4.39 -1.08
C ILE A 75 -3.42 2.87 -0.91
N ALA A 76 -4.12 2.41 0.13
CA ALA A 76 -4.29 0.98 0.40
C ALA A 76 -5.09 0.29 -0.71
N LEU A 77 -6.16 0.92 -1.19
CA LEU A 77 -6.96 0.43 -2.33
C LEU A 77 -6.11 0.29 -3.59
N ASP A 78 -5.30 1.30 -3.91
CA ASP A 78 -4.41 1.26 -5.08
C ASP A 78 -3.25 0.26 -4.90
N ILE A 79 -2.73 0.04 -3.69
CA ILE A 79 -1.79 -1.06 -3.41
C ILE A 79 -2.47 -2.40 -3.67
N ALA A 80 -3.65 -2.62 -3.10
CA ALA A 80 -4.39 -3.87 -3.21
C ALA A 80 -4.78 -4.16 -4.67
N ALA A 81 -5.32 -3.18 -5.40
CA ALA A 81 -5.74 -3.35 -6.79
C ALA A 81 -4.57 -3.75 -7.70
N ARG A 82 -3.40 -3.12 -7.53
CA ARG A 82 -2.20 -3.49 -8.30
C ARG A 82 -1.66 -4.87 -7.93
N SER A 83 -1.77 -5.26 -6.67
CA SER A 83 -1.39 -6.62 -6.25
C SER A 83 -2.35 -7.66 -6.81
N ALA A 84 -3.65 -7.37 -6.83
CA ALA A 84 -4.67 -8.22 -7.44
C ALA A 84 -4.44 -8.38 -8.96
N ASP A 85 -4.16 -7.29 -9.69
CA ASP A 85 -3.77 -7.38 -11.11
C ASP A 85 -2.52 -8.26 -11.31
N SER A 86 -1.52 -8.07 -10.44
CA SER A 86 -0.27 -8.83 -10.50
C SER A 86 -0.50 -10.31 -10.15
N ALA A 87 -1.37 -10.61 -9.20
CA ALA A 87 -1.73 -11.96 -8.80
C ALA A 87 -2.52 -12.66 -9.91
N SER A 88 -3.49 -11.96 -10.52
CA SER A 88 -4.23 -12.46 -11.69
C SER A 88 -3.31 -12.77 -12.86
N SER A 89 -2.41 -11.84 -13.21
CA SER A 89 -1.43 -12.04 -14.29
C SER A 89 -0.49 -13.21 -13.98
N HIS A 90 -0.02 -13.32 -12.73
CA HIS A 90 0.86 -14.40 -12.32
C HIS A 90 0.16 -15.77 -12.34
N ALA A 91 -1.09 -15.83 -11.91
CA ALA A 91 -1.92 -17.03 -11.98
C ALA A 91 -2.12 -17.45 -13.44
N SER A 92 -2.36 -16.51 -14.35
CA SER A 92 -2.51 -16.79 -15.79
C SER A 92 -1.23 -17.36 -16.40
N ASP A 93 -0.07 -16.77 -16.11
CA ASP A 93 1.23 -17.29 -16.55
C ASP A 93 1.49 -18.72 -16.02
N LEU A 94 1.07 -18.99 -14.77
CA LEU A 94 1.17 -20.32 -14.20
C LEU A 94 0.17 -21.29 -14.85
N ALA A 95 -1.06 -20.88 -15.14
CA ALA A 95 -2.07 -21.72 -15.79
C ALA A 95 -1.55 -22.23 -17.14
N ASP A 96 -0.94 -21.34 -17.94
CA ASP A 96 -0.30 -21.69 -19.21
C ASP A 96 0.84 -22.71 -19.03
N LYS A 97 1.65 -22.53 -17.98
CA LYS A 97 2.74 -23.46 -17.66
C LYS A 97 2.25 -24.83 -17.19
N TYR A 98 1.11 -24.87 -16.50
CA TYR A 98 0.48 -26.08 -16.00
C TYR A 98 -0.57 -26.65 -16.95
N ALA A 99 -0.60 -26.21 -18.22
CA ALA A 99 -1.58 -26.65 -19.20
C ALA A 99 -1.71 -28.19 -19.26
N GLY A 100 -2.93 -28.69 -19.04
CA GLY A 100 -3.27 -30.11 -19.01
C GLY A 100 -2.96 -30.83 -17.68
N LEU A 101 -2.47 -30.11 -16.67
CA LEU A 101 -2.24 -30.63 -15.32
C LEU A 101 -3.40 -30.24 -14.37
N PRO A 102 -3.58 -30.96 -13.25
CA PRO A 102 -4.64 -30.68 -12.28
C PRO A 102 -4.64 -29.25 -11.71
N GLU A 103 -3.48 -28.60 -11.67
CA GLU A 103 -3.32 -27.24 -11.17
C GLU A 103 -3.86 -26.16 -12.12
N GLN A 104 -4.05 -26.47 -13.42
CA GLN A 104 -4.50 -25.47 -14.40
C GLN A 104 -5.85 -24.87 -14.02
N GLU A 105 -6.84 -25.70 -13.68
CA GLU A 105 -8.20 -25.22 -13.38
C GLU A 105 -8.24 -24.34 -12.13
N PRO A 106 -7.60 -24.68 -10.99
CA PRO A 106 -7.43 -23.74 -9.88
C PRO A 106 -6.73 -22.44 -10.26
N LEU A 107 -5.72 -22.49 -11.12
CA LEU A 107 -5.01 -21.28 -11.58
C LEU A 107 -5.89 -20.40 -12.48
N ASP A 108 -6.76 -20.99 -13.30
CA ASP A 108 -7.78 -20.25 -14.05
C ASP A 108 -8.77 -19.56 -13.09
N SER A 109 -9.20 -20.25 -12.03
CA SER A 109 -10.03 -19.65 -10.95
C SER A 109 -9.30 -18.51 -10.23
N CYS A 110 -8.02 -18.68 -9.89
CA CYS A 110 -7.21 -17.61 -9.30
C CYS A 110 -7.10 -16.39 -10.24
N THR A 111 -6.92 -16.63 -11.54
CA THR A 111 -6.85 -15.56 -12.55
C THR A 111 -8.13 -14.75 -12.56
N GLN A 112 -9.28 -15.42 -12.59
CA GLN A 112 -10.59 -14.79 -12.57
C GLN A 112 -10.85 -14.04 -11.26
N GLY A 113 -10.72 -14.73 -10.11
CA GLY A 113 -11.02 -14.16 -8.80
C GLY A 113 -10.20 -12.90 -8.50
N TRP A 114 -8.89 -12.92 -8.79
CA TRP A 114 -8.05 -11.74 -8.62
C TRP A 114 -8.31 -10.63 -9.64
N SER A 115 -8.77 -10.95 -10.85
CA SER A 115 -9.19 -9.94 -11.82
C SER A 115 -10.47 -9.24 -11.37
N GLU A 116 -11.46 -10.00 -10.89
CA GLU A 116 -12.73 -9.46 -10.40
C GLU A 116 -12.50 -8.64 -9.11
N ALA A 117 -11.68 -9.15 -8.18
CA ALA A 117 -11.28 -8.40 -7.00
C ALA A 117 -10.55 -7.08 -7.35
N ALA A 118 -9.72 -7.05 -8.39
CA ALA A 118 -9.07 -5.82 -8.83
C ALA A 118 -10.07 -4.76 -9.32
N ASP A 119 -11.12 -5.19 -10.02
CA ASP A 119 -12.20 -4.31 -10.47
C ASP A 119 -13.05 -3.82 -9.29
N ASP A 120 -13.42 -4.72 -8.36
CA ASP A 120 -14.13 -4.35 -7.13
C ASP A 120 -13.34 -3.33 -6.28
N LEU A 121 -12.02 -3.48 -6.18
CA LEU A 121 -11.17 -2.53 -5.45
C LEU A 121 -11.18 -1.13 -6.08
N ARG A 122 -11.26 -1.03 -7.41
CA ARG A 122 -11.38 0.25 -8.12
C ARG A 122 -12.77 0.84 -7.93
N ASP A 123 -13.81 0.03 -8.00
CA ASP A 123 -15.18 0.46 -7.75
C ASP A 123 -15.37 0.93 -6.29
N ALA A 124 -14.74 0.26 -5.32
CA ALA A 124 -14.70 0.68 -3.93
C ALA A 124 -13.99 2.03 -3.78
N GLN A 125 -12.90 2.26 -4.53
CA GLN A 125 -12.21 3.54 -4.57
C GLN A 125 -13.12 4.66 -5.10
N GLU A 126 -13.90 4.41 -6.16
CA GLU A 126 -14.89 5.39 -6.65
C GLU A 126 -15.92 5.74 -5.56
N GLN A 127 -16.38 4.76 -4.78
CA GLN A 127 -17.30 5.00 -3.66
C GLN A 127 -16.64 5.77 -2.50
N VAL A 128 -15.37 5.51 -2.19
CA VAL A 128 -14.58 6.34 -1.24
C VAL A 128 -14.47 7.76 -1.77
N ASP A 129 -14.33 7.93 -3.08
CA ASP A 129 -14.25 9.25 -3.70
C ASP A 129 -15.54 10.06 -3.55
N GLU A 130 -16.68 9.40 -3.62
CA GLU A 130 -18.01 9.95 -3.38
C GLU A 130 -18.38 10.06 -1.88
N ALA A 131 -17.48 9.67 -0.98
CA ALA A 131 -17.70 9.55 0.47
C ALA A 131 -18.85 8.58 0.84
N ASN A 132 -19.14 7.61 -0.03
CA ASN A 132 -20.12 6.56 0.17
C ASN A 132 -19.47 5.32 0.80
N TYR A 133 -18.99 5.45 2.04
CA TYR A 133 -18.19 4.41 2.70
C TYR A 133 -18.98 3.13 2.99
N THR A 134 -20.30 3.21 3.14
CA THR A 134 -21.15 2.01 3.26
C THR A 134 -21.17 1.21 1.96
N ALA A 135 -21.23 1.86 0.78
CA ALA A 135 -21.12 1.15 -0.49
C ALA A 135 -19.71 0.63 -0.74
N ALA A 136 -18.69 1.41 -0.39
CA ALA A 136 -17.28 0.98 -0.47
C ALA A 136 -17.03 -0.28 0.36
N ALA A 137 -17.53 -0.33 1.60
CA ALA A 137 -17.41 -1.50 2.49
C ALA A 137 -18.10 -2.76 1.94
N ARG A 138 -19.26 -2.58 1.29
CA ARG A 138 -19.94 -3.68 0.60
C ARG A 138 -19.10 -4.21 -0.56
N ILE A 139 -18.61 -3.32 -1.43
CA ILE A 139 -17.85 -3.71 -2.63
C ILE A 139 -16.53 -4.36 -2.23
N ILE A 140 -15.80 -3.82 -1.25
CA ILE A 140 -14.54 -4.45 -0.85
C ILE A 140 -14.76 -5.84 -0.20
N SER A 141 -15.93 -6.09 0.39
CA SER A 141 -16.28 -7.45 0.84
C SER A 141 -16.43 -8.42 -0.35
N GLU A 142 -16.92 -7.95 -1.50
CA GLU A 142 -16.97 -8.73 -2.75
C GLU A 142 -15.55 -9.01 -3.25
N ALA A 143 -14.63 -8.04 -3.17
CA ALA A 143 -13.22 -8.24 -3.49
C ALA A 143 -12.54 -9.30 -2.58
N VAL A 144 -12.87 -9.33 -1.28
CA VAL A 144 -12.40 -10.36 -0.35
C VAL A 144 -12.92 -11.73 -0.74
N ASP A 145 -14.23 -11.84 -1.00
CA ASP A 145 -14.85 -13.11 -1.40
C ASP A 145 -14.26 -13.65 -2.72
N ASN A 146 -14.04 -12.76 -3.70
CA ASN A 146 -13.42 -13.09 -4.99
C ASN A 146 -11.95 -13.52 -4.85
N GLY A 147 -11.18 -12.88 -3.96
CA GLY A 147 -9.80 -13.28 -3.66
C GLY A 147 -9.72 -14.68 -3.03
N ASP A 148 -10.63 -15.00 -2.11
CA ASP A 148 -10.67 -16.30 -1.43
C ASP A 148 -10.91 -17.50 -2.37
N ASP A 149 -11.47 -17.27 -3.56
CA ASP A 149 -11.77 -18.34 -4.52
C ASP A 149 -10.52 -19.05 -5.03
N CYS A 150 -9.36 -18.37 -5.03
CA CYS A 150 -8.10 -18.97 -5.47
C CYS A 150 -7.67 -20.15 -4.59
N GLU A 151 -7.52 -19.94 -3.28
CA GLU A 151 -7.11 -21.01 -2.35
C GLU A 151 -8.21 -22.06 -2.17
N LYS A 152 -9.49 -21.67 -2.25
CA LYS A 152 -10.62 -22.62 -2.26
C LYS A 152 -10.52 -23.57 -3.45
N ALA A 153 -10.23 -23.07 -4.66
CA ALA A 153 -10.11 -23.90 -5.85
C ALA A 153 -8.99 -24.95 -5.74
N PHE A 154 -7.84 -24.59 -5.17
CA PHE A 154 -6.78 -25.55 -4.87
C PHE A 154 -7.20 -26.57 -3.82
N ALA A 155 -7.84 -26.12 -2.74
CA ALA A 155 -8.31 -26.98 -1.66
C ALA A 155 -9.36 -28.00 -2.14
N ASP A 156 -10.29 -27.59 -3.01
CA ASP A 156 -11.34 -28.44 -3.57
C ASP A 156 -10.79 -29.58 -4.45
N LYS A 157 -9.61 -29.36 -5.06
CA LYS A 157 -8.86 -30.40 -5.79
C LYS A 157 -7.96 -31.24 -4.89
N GLY A 158 -7.84 -30.90 -3.61
CA GLY A 158 -6.89 -31.52 -2.69
C GLY A 158 -5.43 -31.26 -3.06
N LEU A 159 -5.16 -30.13 -3.74
CA LEU A 159 -3.84 -29.74 -4.20
C LEU A 159 -3.22 -28.73 -3.23
N LYS A 160 -1.89 -28.73 -3.14
CA LYS A 160 -1.18 -27.63 -2.49
C LYS A 160 -1.15 -26.45 -3.47
N SER A 161 -1.61 -25.29 -3.02
CA SER A 161 -1.56 -24.08 -3.83
C SER A 161 -0.12 -23.70 -4.17
N VAL A 162 0.12 -23.47 -5.47
CA VAL A 162 1.35 -22.84 -5.98
C VAL A 162 1.25 -21.32 -5.95
N MET A 163 0.08 -20.77 -5.58
CA MET A 163 -0.20 -19.35 -5.42
C MET A 163 -0.16 -18.89 -3.95
N ALA A 164 -0.07 -19.79 -2.97
CA ALA A 164 -0.29 -19.51 -1.55
C ALA A 164 0.37 -18.24 -0.99
N ASP A 165 1.64 -17.98 -1.33
CA ASP A 165 2.35 -16.79 -0.82
C ASP A 165 1.86 -15.49 -1.50
N VAL A 166 1.57 -15.56 -2.81
CA VAL A 166 1.06 -14.42 -3.61
C VAL A 166 -0.38 -14.12 -3.21
N ASP A 167 -1.19 -15.15 -3.06
CA ASP A 167 -2.56 -15.08 -2.59
C ASP A 167 -2.63 -14.43 -1.21
N LYS A 168 -1.89 -14.97 -0.23
CA LYS A 168 -1.85 -14.43 1.13
C LYS A 168 -1.43 -12.96 1.15
N THR A 169 -0.39 -12.61 0.40
CA THR A 169 0.09 -11.23 0.32
C THR A 169 -0.97 -10.28 -0.23
N THR A 170 -1.69 -10.71 -1.26
CA THR A 170 -2.74 -9.90 -1.90
C THR A 170 -3.95 -9.80 -0.99
N SER A 171 -4.41 -10.89 -0.39
CA SER A 171 -5.50 -10.93 0.59
C SER A 171 -5.21 -10.03 1.80
N ASP A 172 -3.96 -9.99 2.28
CA ASP A 172 -3.57 -9.08 3.37
C ASP A 172 -3.68 -7.61 2.99
N GLN A 173 -3.38 -7.26 1.75
CA GLN A 173 -3.49 -5.89 1.26
C GLN A 173 -4.95 -5.48 1.02
N VAL A 174 -5.78 -6.41 0.52
CA VAL A 174 -7.24 -6.22 0.42
C VAL A 174 -7.84 -6.05 1.82
N GLY A 175 -7.47 -6.91 2.77
CA GLY A 175 -7.93 -6.83 4.16
C GLY A 175 -7.55 -5.50 4.82
N LEU A 176 -6.32 -5.01 4.59
CA LEU A 176 -5.94 -3.68 5.04
C LEU A 176 -6.84 -2.57 4.48
N ALA A 177 -7.12 -2.61 3.18
CA ALA A 177 -7.99 -1.61 2.56
C ALA A 177 -9.41 -1.68 3.14
N ALA A 178 -9.92 -2.88 3.46
CA ALA A 178 -11.21 -3.07 4.12
C ALA A 178 -11.23 -2.46 5.53
N ASP A 179 -10.22 -2.74 6.34
CA ASP A 179 -10.07 -2.17 7.69
C ASP A 179 -10.08 -0.63 7.64
N LEU A 180 -9.38 -0.04 6.67
CA LEU A 180 -9.31 1.41 6.52
C LEU A 180 -10.62 2.03 6.03
N ILE A 181 -11.39 1.33 5.20
CA ILE A 181 -12.75 1.76 4.82
C ILE A 181 -13.67 1.73 6.06
N ASP A 182 -13.59 0.70 6.89
CA ASP A 182 -14.39 0.59 8.10
C ASP A 182 -14.13 1.72 9.09
N LEU A 183 -12.88 2.19 9.20
CA LEU A 183 -12.54 3.38 9.98
C LEU A 183 -13.20 4.67 9.47
N LEU A 184 -13.56 4.75 8.19
CA LEU A 184 -14.29 5.88 7.60
C LEU A 184 -15.81 5.79 7.81
N ASN A 185 -16.33 4.60 8.10
CA ASN A 185 -17.76 4.32 8.22
C ASN A 185 -18.31 4.51 9.65
N VAL A 186 -17.51 5.09 10.56
CA VAL A 186 -17.91 5.41 11.94
C VAL A 186 -18.78 6.68 11.96
N PRO A 187 -19.95 6.68 12.63
CA PRO A 187 -20.85 7.83 12.72
C PRO A 187 -20.30 9.04 13.51
#